data_AF-A0A5B2VVB3-F1
#
_entry.id   AF-A0A5B2VVB3-F1
#
_cell.length_a   1.000
_cell.length_b   1.000
_cell.length_c   1.000
_cell.angle_alpha   90.00
_cell.angle_beta   90.00
_cell.angle_gamma   90.00
#
_symmetry.space_group_name_H-M   'P 1'
#
loop_
_entity.id
_entity.type
_entity.pdbx_description
1 polymer ?
#
loop_
_entity_poly.entity_id
_entity_poly.type
_entity_poly.pdbx_seq_one_letter_code
_entity_poly.pdbx_strand_id
1 'polypeptide(L)'
;MKYILFILLTALAACQPSIATNTTDAPPPTAMAMTDSYEPTIPDTAWLHGDFNGDSIPDTAYSILLKARVDAETQDEYTIRFTTQDIPDLYAGEGDLRLINEGDLNNDGRDDISIFRKPGNGCTYDMQPWSFTNGKWKAISDMILVPTFCDYMSDSAVQARIVNVDSTLFFYEPDYNIDITKLVRKRLPLL
;
A
#
# COMPACT_ATOMS: atom_id res chain seq x y z
N MET A 1 -20.07 18.86 66.11
CA MET A 1 -19.09 19.05 65.02
C MET A 1 -19.65 18.44 63.74
N LYS A 2 -19.76 19.26 62.68
CA LYS A 2 -20.11 18.96 61.27
C LYS A 2 -21.36 18.11 60.98
N TYR A 3 -22.49 18.80 60.78
CA TYR A 3 -23.60 18.33 59.95
C TYR A 3 -23.31 18.72 58.49
N ILE A 4 -23.29 17.75 57.58
CA ILE A 4 -23.20 17.97 56.12
C ILE A 4 -24.61 17.99 55.56
N LEU A 5 -25.02 19.14 55.05
CA LEU A 5 -26.31 19.44 54.43
C LEU A 5 -26.23 19.05 52.94
N PHE A 6 -26.99 18.03 52.54
CA PHE A 6 -27.24 17.71 51.12
C PHE A 6 -28.38 18.60 50.63
N ILE A 7 -28.08 19.56 49.75
CA ILE A 7 -29.10 20.36 49.05
C ILE A 7 -29.38 19.67 47.70
N LEU A 8 -30.56 19.06 47.61
CA LEU A 8 -31.17 18.57 46.37
C LEU A 8 -31.76 19.79 45.64
N LEU A 9 -31.24 20.14 44.46
CA LEU A 9 -31.77 21.23 43.66
C LEU A 9 -32.63 20.65 42.53
N THR A 10 -33.95 20.60 42.76
CA THR A 10 -34.98 20.32 41.75
C THR A 10 -35.26 21.60 40.96
N ALA A 11 -34.87 21.63 39.67
CA ALA A 11 -35.27 22.69 38.75
C ALA A 11 -36.63 22.35 38.13
N LEU A 12 -37.66 23.10 38.53
CA LEU A 12 -38.99 23.12 37.91
C LEU A 12 -38.99 24.07 36.71
N ALA A 13 -39.83 23.71 35.74
CA ALA A 13 -39.98 24.30 34.43
C ALA A 13 -40.28 25.81 34.41
N ALA A 14 -39.68 26.50 33.44
CA ALA A 14 -40.15 27.79 32.94
C ALA A 14 -40.46 27.65 31.44
N CYS A 15 -41.75 27.62 31.11
CA CYS A 15 -42.23 27.91 29.77
C CYS A 15 -42.38 29.43 29.66
N GLN A 16 -41.61 30.08 28.78
CA GLN A 16 -41.92 31.41 28.27
C GLN A 16 -42.13 31.33 26.75
N PRO A 17 -43.09 32.09 26.20
CA PRO A 17 -43.39 32.06 24.78
C PRO A 17 -42.43 32.96 24.02
N SER A 18 -41.73 32.43 23.02
CA SER A 18 -41.03 33.23 22.03
C SER A 18 -41.84 33.31 20.73
N ILE A 19 -42.06 34.56 20.35
CA ILE A 19 -42.78 35.08 19.21
C ILE A 19 -42.22 34.51 17.89
N ALA A 20 -43.12 34.10 17.01
CA ALA A 20 -42.81 33.71 15.64
C ALA A 20 -42.29 34.93 14.85
N THR A 21 -41.03 34.88 14.47
CA THR A 21 -40.49 35.70 13.38
C THR A 21 -40.60 34.92 12.08
N ASN A 22 -41.44 35.42 11.18
CA ASN A 22 -41.45 35.02 9.77
C ASN A 22 -40.06 35.30 9.17
N THR A 23 -39.28 34.25 9.03
CA THR A 23 -38.12 34.23 8.13
C THR A 23 -38.59 33.48 6.90
N THR A 24 -38.50 34.12 5.74
CA THR A 24 -38.74 33.48 4.45
C THR A 24 -37.68 32.39 4.26
N ASP A 25 -38.05 31.16 4.61
CA ASP A 25 -37.27 29.97 4.31
C ASP A 25 -37.21 29.83 2.78
N ALA A 26 -36.05 30.19 2.22
CA ALA A 26 -35.64 29.63 0.94
C ALA A 26 -35.69 28.09 1.09
N PRO A 27 -36.17 27.35 0.07
CA PRO A 27 -36.16 25.90 0.16
C PRO A 27 -34.73 25.44 0.46
N PRO A 28 -34.54 24.45 1.36
CA PRO A 28 -33.22 23.89 1.61
C PRO A 28 -32.64 23.45 0.25
N PRO A 29 -31.35 23.68 -0.01
CA PRO A 29 -30.75 23.24 -1.26
C PRO A 29 -31.03 21.75 -1.37
N THR A 30 -31.73 21.38 -2.44
CA THR A 30 -31.97 20.00 -2.85
C THR A 30 -30.66 19.26 -2.66
N ALA A 31 -30.61 18.35 -1.68
CA ALA A 31 -29.49 17.45 -1.54
C ALA A 31 -29.38 16.73 -2.88
N MET A 32 -28.40 17.11 -3.70
CA MET A 32 -28.07 16.35 -4.88
C MET A 32 -27.72 14.96 -4.35
N ALA A 33 -28.54 13.99 -4.71
CA ALA A 33 -28.24 12.60 -4.49
C ALA A 33 -26.90 12.32 -5.19
N MET A 34 -25.82 12.32 -4.41
CA MET A 34 -24.57 11.69 -4.79
C MET A 34 -24.79 10.19 -4.65
N THR A 35 -25.62 9.65 -5.54
CA THR A 35 -25.55 8.23 -5.88
C THR A 35 -24.66 8.13 -7.10
N ASP A 36 -23.38 8.40 -6.89
CA ASP A 36 -22.36 7.74 -7.67
C ASP A 36 -21.86 6.62 -6.78
N SER A 37 -22.38 5.42 -6.99
CA SER A 37 -21.77 4.22 -6.44
C SER A 37 -20.38 4.16 -7.07
N TYR A 38 -19.38 4.64 -6.34
CA TYR A 38 -17.98 4.46 -6.67
C TYR A 38 -17.72 2.94 -6.65
N GLU A 39 -17.95 2.30 -7.79
CA GLU A 39 -17.32 1.04 -8.14
C GLU A 39 -15.84 1.41 -8.33
N PRO A 40 -14.94 0.97 -7.43
CA PRO A 40 -13.53 1.27 -7.57
C PRO A 40 -13.08 0.73 -8.93
N THR A 41 -12.64 1.60 -9.83
CA THR A 41 -11.97 1.16 -11.05
C THR A 41 -10.63 0.58 -10.61
N ILE A 42 -10.55 -0.75 -10.51
CA ILE A 42 -9.32 -1.48 -10.23
C ILE A 42 -8.29 -1.02 -11.27
N PRO A 43 -7.17 -0.39 -10.88
CA PRO A 43 -6.14 -0.08 -11.87
C PRO A 43 -5.68 -1.42 -12.45
N ASP A 44 -5.65 -1.54 -13.78
CA ASP A 44 -5.11 -2.72 -14.43
C ASP A 44 -3.68 -2.93 -13.90
N THR A 45 -3.46 -3.94 -13.03
CA THR A 45 -2.50 -5.05 -13.22
C THR A 45 -1.87 -5.66 -11.96
N ALA A 46 -1.87 -5.02 -10.79
CA ALA A 46 -1.11 -5.57 -9.65
C ALA A 46 -1.87 -6.69 -8.91
N TRP A 47 -1.84 -7.89 -9.48
CA TRP A 47 -2.16 -9.13 -8.81
C TRP A 47 -1.14 -10.20 -9.21
N LEU A 48 -0.91 -11.16 -8.33
CA LEU A 48 -0.02 -12.28 -8.62
C LEU A 48 -0.40 -13.50 -7.79
N HIS A 49 0.10 -14.67 -8.19
CA HIS A 49 -0.01 -15.91 -7.43
C HIS A 49 1.34 -16.34 -6.86
N GLY A 50 1.33 -16.89 -5.64
CA GLY A 50 2.50 -17.49 -4.99
C GLY A 50 2.12 -18.26 -3.74
N ASP A 51 2.99 -19.14 -3.25
CA ASP A 51 2.82 -19.85 -1.96
C ASP A 51 3.48 -19.04 -0.84
N PHE A 52 2.82 -17.97 -0.38
CA PHE A 52 3.44 -17.03 0.56
C PHE A 52 3.40 -17.54 2.01
N ASN A 53 2.37 -18.31 2.37
CA ASN A 53 2.24 -18.89 3.71
C ASN A 53 2.89 -20.28 3.84
N GLY A 54 3.43 -20.85 2.76
CA GLY A 54 4.18 -22.10 2.74
C GLY A 54 3.31 -23.34 2.97
N ASP A 55 2.01 -23.26 2.65
CA ASP A 55 1.08 -24.37 2.76
C ASP A 55 0.96 -25.21 1.47
N SER A 56 1.74 -24.86 0.45
CA SER A 56 1.75 -25.47 -0.89
C SER A 56 0.47 -25.26 -1.70
N ILE A 57 -0.38 -24.32 -1.29
CA ILE A 57 -1.56 -23.88 -2.02
C ILE A 57 -1.29 -22.45 -2.51
N PRO A 58 -1.38 -22.17 -3.82
CA PRO A 58 -1.16 -20.81 -4.32
C PRO A 58 -2.16 -19.81 -3.73
N ASP A 59 -1.64 -18.78 -3.09
CA ASP A 59 -2.35 -17.58 -2.67
C ASP A 59 -2.52 -16.62 -3.84
N THR A 60 -3.51 -15.72 -3.74
CA THR A 60 -3.63 -14.57 -4.66
C THR A 60 -3.41 -13.28 -3.91
N ALA A 61 -2.39 -12.53 -4.31
CA ALA A 61 -2.15 -11.16 -3.84
C ALA A 61 -2.77 -10.17 -4.84
N TYR A 62 -3.34 -9.07 -4.35
CA TYR A 62 -3.86 -8.00 -5.19
C TYR A 62 -3.80 -6.65 -4.48
N SER A 63 -3.45 -5.60 -5.21
CA SER A 63 -3.40 -4.25 -4.66
C SER A 63 -4.80 -3.65 -4.50
N ILE A 64 -5.01 -2.91 -3.41
CA ILE A 64 -6.20 -2.10 -3.17
C ILE A 64 -5.78 -0.67 -2.91
N LEU A 65 -6.49 0.27 -3.52
CA LEU A 65 -6.35 1.70 -3.26
C LEU A 65 -6.78 2.00 -1.81
N LEU A 66 -5.82 2.41 -0.98
CA LEU A 66 -6.05 2.83 0.41
C LEU A 66 -6.49 4.31 0.45
N LYS A 67 -5.85 5.15 -0.35
CA LYS A 67 -6.12 6.59 -0.43
C LYS A 67 -5.90 7.09 -1.85
N ALA A 68 -6.92 7.73 -2.42
CA ALA A 68 -6.79 8.40 -3.70
C ALA A 68 -5.97 9.70 -3.57
N ARG A 69 -5.16 10.00 -4.59
CA ARG A 69 -4.51 11.30 -4.74
C ARG A 69 -5.54 12.43 -4.77
N VAL A 70 -5.16 13.59 -4.26
CA VAL A 70 -6.05 14.74 -4.13
C VAL A 70 -5.71 15.88 -5.10
N ASP A 71 -4.49 15.88 -5.63
CA ASP A 71 -3.96 16.88 -6.56
C ASP A 71 -2.82 16.28 -7.41
N ALA A 72 -2.09 17.11 -8.15
CA ALA A 72 -1.00 16.68 -9.03
C ALA A 72 0.31 16.39 -8.26
N GLU A 73 0.38 16.83 -7.01
CA GLU A 73 1.54 16.78 -6.14
C GLU A 73 1.50 15.56 -5.22
N THR A 74 0.33 14.94 -5.05
CA THR A 74 0.09 13.75 -4.24
C THR A 74 -0.06 12.49 -5.09
N GLN A 75 0.22 11.33 -4.49
CA GLN A 75 0.10 10.03 -5.15
C GLN A 75 -1.00 9.18 -4.51
N ASP A 76 -1.50 8.22 -5.30
CA ASP A 76 -2.35 7.16 -4.80
C ASP A 76 -1.56 6.28 -3.82
N GLU A 77 -2.18 5.90 -2.72
CA GLU A 77 -1.60 5.04 -1.69
C GLU A 77 -2.26 3.67 -1.74
N TYR A 78 -1.47 2.61 -1.63
CA TYR A 78 -1.93 1.24 -1.81
C TYR A 78 -1.54 0.31 -0.65
N THR A 79 -2.37 -0.72 -0.48
CA THR A 79 -2.05 -1.90 0.31
C THR A 79 -2.25 -3.15 -0.54
N ILE A 80 -1.53 -4.22 -0.23
CA ILE A 80 -1.69 -5.52 -0.88
C ILE A 80 -2.52 -6.39 0.04
N ARG A 81 -3.58 -6.98 -0.51
CA ARG A 81 -4.44 -7.94 0.18
C ARG A 81 -4.25 -9.33 -0.42
N PHE A 82 -4.65 -10.32 0.37
CA PHE A 82 -4.55 -11.72 0.02
C PHE A 82 -5.93 -12.37 0.09
N THR A 83 -6.20 -13.32 -0.80
CA THR A 83 -7.42 -14.13 -0.74
C THR A 83 -7.45 -15.05 0.48
N THR A 84 -6.27 -15.41 0.98
CA THR A 84 -6.07 -16.30 2.12
C THR A 84 -6.11 -15.50 3.42
N GLN A 85 -7.02 -15.86 4.33
CA GLN A 85 -7.41 -15.00 5.46
C GLN A 85 -6.35 -14.89 6.57
N ASP A 86 -5.36 -15.78 6.62
CA ASP A 86 -4.30 -15.80 7.62
C ASP A 86 -3.04 -15.03 7.19
N ILE A 87 -3.01 -14.52 5.96
CA ILE A 87 -1.97 -13.62 5.48
C ILE A 87 -2.44 -12.18 5.71
N PRO A 88 -1.75 -11.39 6.56
CA PRO A 88 -2.10 -10.00 6.80
C PRO A 88 -1.79 -9.13 5.56
N ASP A 89 -2.52 -8.03 5.43
CA ASP A 89 -2.25 -7.02 4.41
C ASP A 89 -0.79 -6.52 4.48
N LEU A 90 -0.18 -6.30 3.31
CA LEU A 90 1.15 -5.72 3.16
C LEU A 90 1.03 -4.27 2.66
N TYR A 91 1.42 -3.31 3.49
CA TYR A 91 1.42 -1.90 3.11
C TYR A 91 2.41 -1.66 1.96
N ALA A 92 1.95 -1.09 0.85
CA ALA A 92 2.77 -0.84 -0.32
C ALA A 92 3.18 0.63 -0.48
N GLY A 93 2.58 1.55 0.28
CA GLY A 93 2.92 2.97 0.21
C GLY A 93 2.34 3.69 -1.00
N GLU A 94 2.94 4.83 -1.31
CA GLU A 94 2.49 5.75 -2.35
C GLU A 94 3.11 5.44 -3.72
N GLY A 95 2.31 5.59 -4.77
CA GLY A 95 2.72 5.51 -6.17
C GLY A 95 2.23 4.29 -6.93
N ASP A 96 2.29 4.40 -8.27
CA ASP A 96 1.88 3.30 -9.15
C ASP A 96 2.78 2.11 -8.89
N LEU A 97 2.20 0.94 -8.63
CA LEU A 97 2.94 -0.24 -8.23
C LEU A 97 2.70 -1.42 -9.16
N ARG A 98 3.70 -2.30 -9.22
CA ARG A 98 3.60 -3.66 -9.73
C ARG A 98 4.10 -4.63 -8.66
N LEU A 99 3.52 -5.83 -8.65
CA LEU A 99 3.91 -6.90 -7.75
C LEU A 99 4.66 -7.96 -8.56
N ILE A 100 5.78 -8.43 -8.02
CA ILE A 100 6.61 -9.47 -8.64
C ILE A 100 6.69 -10.64 -7.67
N ASN A 101 6.38 -11.85 -8.13
CA ASN A 101 6.66 -13.07 -7.36
C ASN A 101 8.13 -13.40 -7.61
N GLU A 102 8.94 -13.39 -6.57
CA GLU A 102 10.37 -13.65 -6.65
C GLU A 102 10.73 -15.13 -6.46
N GLY A 103 9.72 -15.98 -6.19
CA GLY A 103 9.92 -17.32 -5.67
C GLY A 103 10.55 -17.26 -4.28
N ASP A 104 11.24 -18.32 -3.89
CA ASP A 104 11.89 -18.42 -2.59
C ASP A 104 13.29 -17.75 -2.60
N LEU A 105 13.34 -16.43 -2.34
CA LEU A 105 14.61 -15.70 -2.32
C LEU A 105 15.43 -16.03 -1.07
N ASN A 106 14.80 -16.35 0.05
CA ASN A 106 15.49 -16.55 1.32
C ASN A 106 15.73 -18.04 1.68
N ASN A 107 15.31 -18.97 0.82
CA ASN A 107 15.36 -20.43 0.98
C ASN A 107 14.58 -20.96 2.22
N ASP A 108 13.45 -20.35 2.56
CA ASP A 108 12.59 -20.76 3.69
C ASP A 108 11.39 -21.64 3.27
N GLY A 109 11.27 -21.94 1.99
CA GLY A 109 10.23 -22.77 1.40
C GLY A 109 8.93 -22.03 1.08
N ARG A 110 8.93 -20.69 1.11
CA ARG A 110 7.80 -19.83 0.77
C ARG A 110 8.19 -18.93 -0.40
N ASP A 111 7.20 -18.48 -1.16
CA ASP A 111 7.41 -17.42 -2.13
C ASP A 111 7.59 -16.07 -1.43
N ASP A 112 8.46 -15.24 -1.99
CA ASP A 112 8.72 -13.86 -1.61
C ASP A 112 8.12 -12.90 -2.65
N ILE A 113 7.78 -11.69 -2.22
CA ILE A 113 7.15 -10.66 -3.06
C ILE A 113 8.01 -9.41 -3.15
N SER A 114 8.25 -8.92 -4.36
CA SER A 114 8.80 -7.58 -4.56
C SER A 114 7.71 -6.58 -4.92
N ILE A 115 7.75 -5.44 -4.24
CA ILE A 115 6.95 -4.26 -4.56
C ILE A 115 7.82 -3.36 -5.44
N PHE A 116 7.42 -3.17 -6.70
CA PHE A 116 8.10 -2.30 -7.66
C PHE A 116 7.27 -1.05 -7.92
N ARG A 117 7.74 0.13 -7.47
CA ARG A 117 6.95 1.37 -7.46
C ARG A 117 7.55 2.46 -8.32
N LYS A 118 6.66 3.14 -9.03
CA LYS A 118 6.92 4.37 -9.74
C LYS A 118 6.72 5.56 -8.80
N PRO A 119 7.74 6.41 -8.58
CA PRO A 119 7.54 7.66 -7.85
C PRO A 119 6.67 8.62 -8.67
N GLY A 120 6.07 9.61 -8.01
CA GLY A 120 5.17 10.56 -8.66
C GLY A 120 5.89 11.39 -9.72
N ASN A 121 7.19 11.58 -9.52
CA ASN A 121 8.09 12.27 -10.43
C ASN A 121 9.41 11.52 -10.57
N GLY A 122 9.97 11.56 -11.78
CA GLY A 122 11.28 10.98 -12.08
C GLY A 122 11.22 9.62 -12.77
N CYS A 123 12.42 9.11 -13.06
CA CYS A 123 12.62 7.93 -13.91
C CYS A 123 13.41 6.82 -13.20
N THR A 124 13.51 6.92 -11.89
CA THR A 124 14.11 5.93 -11.02
C THR A 124 13.01 5.38 -10.13
N TYR A 125 12.72 4.10 -10.31
CA TYR A 125 11.69 3.42 -9.56
C TYR A 125 12.33 2.84 -8.31
N ASP A 126 11.50 2.43 -7.37
CA ASP A 126 11.97 1.65 -6.25
C ASP A 126 11.48 0.21 -6.30
N MET A 127 12.25 -0.66 -5.68
CA MET A 127 11.97 -2.08 -5.55
C MET A 127 12.32 -2.51 -4.14
N GLN A 128 11.43 -3.23 -3.47
CA GLN A 128 11.74 -3.83 -2.18
C GLN A 128 11.18 -5.26 -2.08
N PRO A 129 12.03 -6.27 -1.86
CA PRO A 129 11.61 -7.64 -1.60
C PRO A 129 11.13 -7.83 -0.16
N TRP A 130 10.07 -8.63 0.02
CA TRP A 130 9.41 -8.93 1.29
C TRP A 130 9.15 -10.43 1.41
N SER A 131 9.25 -10.92 2.65
CA SER A 131 8.98 -12.30 3.00
C SER A 131 7.94 -12.39 4.11
N PHE A 132 7.03 -13.35 4.03
CA PHE A 132 6.04 -13.61 5.07
C PHE A 132 6.55 -14.67 6.05
N THR A 133 7.11 -14.23 7.18
CA THR A 133 7.71 -15.12 8.18
C THR A 133 7.11 -14.91 9.55
N ASN A 134 6.77 -16.02 10.22
CA ASN A 134 6.21 -16.01 11.58
C ASN A 134 4.96 -15.11 11.72
N GLY A 135 4.06 -15.16 10.73
CA GLY A 135 2.81 -14.41 10.74
C GLY A 135 2.95 -12.91 10.47
N LYS A 136 4.10 -12.45 9.95
CA LYS A 136 4.37 -11.03 9.64
C LYS A 136 5.21 -10.87 8.39
N TRP A 137 4.93 -9.82 7.64
CA TRP A 137 5.79 -9.36 6.56
C TRP A 137 7.08 -8.75 7.10
N LYS A 138 8.20 -9.11 6.48
CA LYS A 138 9.51 -8.51 6.74
C LYS A 138 10.18 -8.18 5.41
N ALA A 139 10.71 -6.98 5.31
CA ALA A 139 11.56 -6.63 4.18
C ALA A 139 12.83 -7.49 4.23
N ILE A 140 13.22 -8.06 3.10
CA ILE A 140 14.43 -8.86 2.96
C ILE A 140 15.66 -7.92 2.89
N SER A 141 15.49 -6.75 2.27
CA SER A 141 16.52 -5.73 2.11
C SER A 141 15.98 -4.32 2.31
N ASP A 142 16.89 -3.36 2.37
CA ASP A 142 16.56 -1.96 2.11
C ASP A 142 15.93 -1.76 0.71
N MET A 143 15.29 -0.62 0.53
CA MET A 143 14.73 -0.19 -0.74
C MET A 143 15.83 -0.02 -1.79
N ILE A 144 15.63 -0.64 -2.95
CA ILE A 144 16.55 -0.63 -4.08
C ILE A 144 16.07 0.38 -5.11
N LEU A 145 16.97 1.25 -5.59
CA LEU A 145 16.68 2.17 -6.68
C LEU A 145 16.94 1.49 -8.03
N VAL A 146 15.94 1.50 -8.90
CA VAL A 146 15.97 0.90 -10.23
C VAL A 146 15.79 1.99 -11.30
N PRO A 147 16.88 2.44 -11.93
CA PRO A 147 16.78 3.41 -13.02
C PRO A 147 16.12 2.78 -14.24
N THR A 148 14.92 3.27 -14.55
CA THR A 148 14.10 2.84 -15.69
C THR A 148 14.33 3.71 -16.92
N PHE A 149 14.98 4.87 -16.74
CA PHE A 149 15.18 5.88 -17.79
C PHE A 149 13.87 6.30 -18.49
N CYS A 150 12.77 6.28 -17.72
CA CYS A 150 11.43 6.63 -18.15
C CYS A 150 10.81 5.60 -19.12
N ASP A 151 11.48 4.46 -19.33
CA ASP A 151 10.99 3.36 -20.14
C ASP A 151 10.26 2.32 -19.29
N TYR A 152 9.30 1.64 -19.91
CA TYR A 152 8.66 0.49 -19.29
C TYR A 152 9.64 -0.68 -19.21
N MET A 153 9.81 -1.23 -18.01
CA MET A 153 10.53 -2.49 -17.81
C MET A 153 9.54 -3.64 -17.73
N SER A 154 9.71 -4.72 -18.50
CA SER A 154 8.85 -5.91 -18.37
C SER A 154 8.96 -6.55 -16.99
N ASP A 155 7.93 -7.26 -16.54
CA ASP A 155 7.96 -7.93 -15.23
C ASP A 155 9.11 -8.94 -15.14
N SER A 156 9.41 -9.66 -16.23
CA SER A 156 10.58 -10.55 -16.30
C SER A 156 11.92 -9.81 -16.14
N ALA A 157 12.01 -8.56 -16.62
CA ALA A 157 13.20 -7.73 -16.48
C ALA A 157 13.31 -7.12 -15.07
N VAL A 158 12.18 -6.92 -14.38
CA VAL A 158 12.15 -6.54 -12.97
C VAL A 158 12.52 -7.74 -12.10
N GLN A 159 11.92 -8.91 -12.31
CA GLN A 159 12.22 -10.14 -11.58
C GLN A 159 13.70 -10.54 -11.72
N ALA A 160 14.29 -10.40 -12.92
CA ALA A 160 15.71 -10.67 -13.12
C ALA A 160 16.67 -9.71 -12.37
N ARG A 161 16.14 -8.69 -11.70
CA ARG A 161 16.95 -7.76 -10.92
C ARG A 161 17.46 -8.37 -9.63
N ILE A 162 16.69 -9.24 -8.97
CA ILE A 162 17.09 -9.90 -7.74
C ILE A 162 17.32 -11.37 -8.05
N VAL A 163 18.48 -11.91 -7.68
CA VAL A 163 18.76 -13.34 -7.87
C VAL A 163 19.38 -13.94 -6.62
N ASN A 164 18.97 -15.15 -6.31
CA ASN A 164 19.67 -16.00 -5.33
C ASN A 164 20.71 -16.85 -6.05
N VAL A 165 21.98 -16.72 -5.64
CA VAL A 165 23.08 -17.57 -6.10
C VAL A 165 23.77 -18.14 -4.86
N ASP A 166 23.65 -19.45 -4.66
CA ASP A 166 24.24 -20.18 -3.54
C ASP A 166 23.91 -19.54 -2.17
N SER A 167 22.61 -19.25 -1.94
CA SER A 167 22.10 -18.60 -0.72
C SER A 167 22.59 -17.17 -0.49
N THR A 168 23.13 -16.53 -1.54
CA THR A 168 23.49 -15.12 -1.52
C THR A 168 22.62 -14.36 -2.50
N LEU A 169 21.89 -13.36 -1.99
CA LEU A 169 21.12 -12.46 -2.83
C LEU A 169 22.02 -11.42 -3.50
N PHE A 170 21.75 -11.20 -4.77
CA PHE A 170 22.37 -10.17 -5.58
C PHE A 170 21.31 -9.31 -6.26
N PHE A 171 21.65 -8.05 -6.48
CA PHE A 171 20.91 -7.12 -7.31
C PHE A 171 21.70 -6.76 -8.57
N TYR A 172 21.03 -6.72 -9.72
CA TYR A 172 21.60 -6.30 -11.00
C TYR A 172 21.19 -4.86 -11.34
N GLU A 173 22.18 -3.97 -11.46
CA GLU A 173 21.97 -2.57 -11.83
C GLU A 173 22.73 -2.21 -13.11
N PRO A 174 22.34 -1.13 -13.82
CA PRO A 174 23.12 -0.58 -14.93
C PRO A 174 24.58 -0.26 -14.52
N ASP A 175 25.54 -0.55 -15.40
CA ASP A 175 26.93 -0.13 -15.21
C ASP A 175 27.11 1.34 -15.63
N TYR A 176 27.02 2.24 -14.66
CA TYR A 176 27.20 3.68 -14.90
C TYR A 176 28.62 4.09 -15.32
N ASN A 177 29.62 3.24 -15.10
CA ASN A 177 31.01 3.57 -15.39
C ASN A 177 31.44 3.18 -16.80
N ILE A 178 30.81 2.14 -17.37
CA ILE A 178 31.20 1.58 -18.67
C ILE A 178 30.08 1.71 -19.70
N ASP A 179 28.90 1.18 -19.39
CA ASP A 179 27.79 1.05 -20.35
C ASP A 179 26.48 0.79 -19.59
N ILE A 180 25.59 1.77 -19.59
CA ILE A 180 24.30 1.70 -18.88
C ILE A 180 23.36 0.62 -19.43
N THR A 181 23.65 0.05 -20.61
CA THR A 181 22.88 -1.08 -21.16
C THR A 181 23.34 -2.43 -20.60
N LYS A 182 24.51 -2.48 -19.96
CA LYS A 182 25.05 -3.67 -19.30
C LYS A 182 24.68 -3.67 -17.82
N LEU A 183 24.37 -4.86 -17.31
CA LEU A 183 24.09 -5.04 -15.90
C LEU A 183 25.33 -5.52 -15.14
N VAL A 184 25.59 -4.89 -14.01
CA VAL A 184 26.58 -5.33 -13.03
C VAL A 184 25.87 -5.91 -11.81
N ARG A 185 26.43 -7.00 -11.30
CA ARG A 185 25.91 -7.71 -10.14
C ARG A 185 26.51 -7.14 -8.85
N LYS A 186 25.67 -6.74 -7.91
CA LYS A 186 26.06 -6.33 -6.55
C LYS A 186 25.43 -7.24 -5.52
N ARG A 187 26.13 -7.52 -4.42
CA ARG A 187 25.52 -8.24 -3.30
C ARG A 187 24.40 -7.39 -2.72
N LEU A 188 23.23 -7.99 -2.51
CA LEU A 188 22.09 -7.32 -1.87
C LEU A 188 22.28 -7.42 -0.34
N PRO A 189 22.40 -6.29 0.39
CA PRO A 189 22.43 -6.31 1.85
C PRO A 189 21.08 -6.76 2.41
N LEU A 190 21.12 -7.65 3.40
CA LEU A 190 19.92 -8.16 4.07
C LEU A 190 19.69 -7.42 5.39
N LEU A 191 18.41 -7.30 5.79
CA LEU A 191 17.98 -6.69 7.06
C LEU A 191 18.02 -7.65 8.25
#